data_AF-A0A4Y9VS93-F1
#
_entry.id   AF-A0A4Y9VS93-F1
#
_cell.length_a   1.000
_cell.length_b   1.000
_cell.length_c   1.000
_cell.angle_alpha   90.00
_cell.angle_beta   90.00
_cell.angle_gamma   90.00
#
_symmetry.space_group_name_H-M   'P 1'
#
loop_
_entity.id
_entity.type
_entity.pdbx_description
1 polymer ?
#
loop_
_entity_poly.entity_id
_entity_poly.type
_entity_poly.pdbx_seq_one_letter_code
_entity_poly.pdbx_strand_id
1 'polypeptide(L)'
;MFKDLPVMQQGLIIKLNRSYDMATHQYIEQLTKREALYSKRVQYCLLLILLAVLPLTTFSSSEGGFHVKSFSVLIRQFGEIGLSMLFTLIIITALVGLRSLWKLHKTARLRAKHEWNAYSLR
;
A
#
# COMPACT_ATOMS: atom_id res chain seq x y z
N MET A 1 16.82 -39.34 11.79
CA MET A 1 17.10 -40.04 13.06
C MET A 1 15.78 -40.26 13.81
N PHE A 2 14.90 -41.14 13.30
CA PHE A 2 13.55 -41.40 13.86
C PHE A 2 13.13 -42.88 13.71
N LYS A 3 14.06 -43.81 13.47
CA LYS A 3 13.74 -45.21 13.13
C LYS A 3 13.13 -46.01 14.29
N ASP A 4 13.22 -45.52 15.52
CA ASP A 4 12.85 -46.29 16.73
C ASP A 4 11.61 -45.76 17.47
N LEU A 5 10.87 -44.78 16.93
CA LEU A 5 9.63 -44.30 17.55
C LEU A 5 8.44 -45.22 17.21
N PRO A 6 7.57 -45.57 18.18
CA PRO A 6 6.38 -46.39 17.93
C PRO A 6 5.48 -45.73 16.89
N VAL A 7 4.86 -46.53 16.01
CA VAL A 7 4.07 -46.09 14.83
C VAL A 7 3.01 -45.03 15.18
N MET A 8 2.43 -45.08 16.39
CA MET A 8 1.49 -44.05 16.87
C MET A 8 2.12 -42.67 17.05
N GLN A 9 3.38 -42.58 17.50
CA GLN A 9 4.09 -41.30 17.64
C GLN A 9 4.53 -40.75 16.29
N GLN A 10 4.91 -41.62 15.34
CA GLN A 10 5.24 -41.19 13.97
C GLN A 10 4.04 -40.57 13.26
N GLY A 11 2.85 -41.18 13.40
CA GLY A 11 1.60 -40.63 12.85
C GLY A 11 1.20 -39.28 13.46
N LEU A 12 1.52 -39.07 14.73
CA LEU A 12 1.25 -37.82 15.45
C LEU A 12 2.21 -36.69 15.02
N ILE A 13 3.50 -37.02 14.80
CA ILE A 13 4.50 -36.10 14.23
C ILE A 13 4.10 -35.68 12.80
N ILE A 14 3.67 -36.61 11.96
CA ILE A 14 3.24 -36.31 10.58
C ILE A 14 1.99 -35.40 10.58
N LYS A 15 1.00 -35.67 11.44
CA LYS A 15 -0.19 -34.82 11.58
C LYS A 15 0.15 -33.42 12.10
N LEU A 16 1.04 -33.32 13.09
CA LEU A 16 1.53 -32.03 13.59
C LEU A 16 2.23 -31.24 12.49
N ASN A 17 3.17 -31.86 11.77
CA ASN A 17 3.93 -31.18 10.72
C ASN A 17 3.00 -30.67 9.59
N ARG A 18 1.98 -31.47 9.23
CA ARG A 18 0.96 -31.07 8.26
C ARG A 18 0.07 -29.92 8.76
N SER A 19 -0.24 -29.90 10.06
CA SER A 19 -0.99 -28.80 10.68
C SER A 19 -0.17 -27.51 10.73
N TYR A 20 1.13 -27.60 11.01
CA TYR A 20 2.05 -26.46 10.97
C TYR A 20 2.21 -25.90 9.55
N ASP A 21 2.30 -26.78 8.54
CA ASP A 21 2.40 -26.38 7.13
C ASP A 21 1.10 -25.69 6.65
N MET A 22 -0.07 -26.25 7.00
CA MET A 22 -1.36 -25.60 6.73
C MET A 22 -1.48 -24.23 7.42
N ALA A 23 -1.05 -24.10 8.68
CA ALA A 23 -1.09 -22.83 9.40
C ALA A 23 -0.17 -21.77 8.76
N THR A 24 1.02 -22.19 8.30
CA THR A 24 1.98 -21.31 7.60
C THR A 24 1.42 -20.84 6.25
N HIS A 25 0.79 -21.74 5.49
CA HIS A 25 0.13 -21.40 4.23
C HIS A 25 -1.05 -20.42 4.43
N GLN A 26 -1.92 -20.66 5.42
CA GLN A 26 -3.01 -19.73 5.74
C GLN A 26 -2.49 -18.35 6.15
N TYR A 27 -1.37 -18.29 6.89
CA TYR A 27 -0.74 -17.03 7.27
C TYR A 27 -0.16 -16.26 6.07
N ILE A 28 0.53 -16.96 5.16
CA ILE A 28 1.04 -16.37 3.90
C ILE A 28 -0.10 -15.84 3.02
N GLU A 29 -1.22 -16.57 2.96
CA GLU A 29 -2.40 -16.14 2.21
C GLU A 29 -3.01 -14.86 2.80
N GLN A 30 -3.11 -14.75 4.14
CA GLN A 30 -3.56 -13.54 4.80
C GLN A 30 -2.61 -12.34 4.57
N LEU A 31 -1.29 -12.58 4.58
CA LEU A 31 -0.30 -11.54 4.25
C LEU A 31 -0.45 -11.06 2.81
N THR A 32 -0.67 -11.98 1.86
CA THR A 32 -0.88 -11.67 0.45
C THR A 32 -2.15 -10.82 0.24
N LYS A 33 -3.25 -11.15 0.93
CA LYS A 33 -4.48 -10.35 0.91
C LYS A 33 -4.25 -8.93 1.44
N ARG A 34 -3.48 -8.78 2.51
CA ARG A 34 -3.13 -7.47 3.10
C ARG A 34 -2.21 -6.66 2.17
N GLU A 35 -1.26 -7.32 1.53
CA GLU A 35 -0.34 -6.72 0.56
C GLU A 35 -1.11 -6.12 -0.63
N ALA A 36 -2.05 -6.88 -1.21
CA ALA A 36 -2.91 -6.40 -2.29
C ALA A 36 -3.74 -5.16 -1.88
N LEU A 37 -4.26 -5.14 -0.66
CA LEU A 37 -5.03 -4.01 -0.13
C LEU A 37 -4.15 -2.76 0.05
N TYR A 38 -2.96 -2.89 0.64
CA TYR A 38 -2.05 -1.76 0.81
C TYR A 38 -1.51 -1.25 -0.53
N SER A 39 -1.24 -2.15 -1.48
CA SER A 39 -0.81 -1.80 -2.83
C SER A 39 -1.86 -0.94 -3.55
N LYS A 40 -3.14 -1.36 -3.54
CA LYS A 40 -4.24 -0.56 -4.11
C LYS A 40 -4.35 0.81 -3.44
N ARG A 41 -4.21 0.90 -2.12
CA ARG A 41 -4.23 2.19 -1.39
C ARG A 41 -3.11 3.12 -1.83
N VAL A 42 -1.89 2.60 -2.01
CA VAL A 42 -0.76 3.39 -2.50
C VAL A 42 -1.02 3.86 -3.93
N GLN A 43 -1.51 2.99 -4.81
CA GLN A 43 -1.87 3.36 -6.19
C GLN A 43 -2.93 4.47 -6.23
N TYR A 44 -4.00 4.36 -5.45
CA TYR A 44 -5.02 5.40 -5.36
C TYR A 44 -4.46 6.72 -4.82
N CYS A 45 -3.58 6.67 -3.81
CA CYS A 45 -2.94 7.89 -3.29
C CYS A 45 -2.07 8.56 -4.36
N LEU A 46 -1.29 7.80 -5.12
CA LEU A 46 -0.48 8.33 -6.23
C LEU A 46 -1.35 8.94 -7.33
N LEU A 47 -2.46 8.28 -7.68
CA LEU A 47 -3.38 8.77 -8.71
C LEU A 47 -4.08 10.06 -8.28
N LEU A 48 -4.49 10.16 -7.01
CA LEU A 48 -5.06 11.38 -6.44
C LEU A 48 -4.04 12.53 -6.38
N ILE A 49 -2.79 12.25 -6.01
CA ILE A 49 -1.72 13.26 -6.04
C ILE A 49 -1.49 13.74 -7.47
N LEU A 50 -1.41 12.84 -8.45
CA LEU A 50 -1.25 13.21 -9.87
C LEU A 50 -2.40 14.10 -10.34
N LEU A 51 -3.65 13.73 -10.04
CA LEU A 51 -4.83 14.52 -10.39
C LEU A 51 -4.85 15.89 -9.71
N ALA A 52 -4.36 16.00 -8.48
CA ALA A 52 -4.29 17.27 -7.75
C ALA A 52 -3.16 18.17 -8.27
N VAL A 53 -2.07 17.61 -8.78
CA VAL A 53 -0.91 18.34 -9.35
C VAL A 53 -1.19 18.87 -10.76
N LEU A 54 -2.03 18.20 -11.55
CA LEU A 54 -2.41 18.65 -12.91
C LEU A 54 -2.94 20.10 -12.93
N PRO A 55 -3.97 20.46 -12.13
CA PRO A 55 -4.45 21.85 -12.02
C PRO A 55 -3.35 22.84 -11.61
N LEU A 56 -2.49 22.46 -10.66
CA LEU A 56 -1.38 23.29 -10.18
C LEU A 56 -0.44 23.68 -11.34
N THR A 57 -0.10 22.73 -12.23
CA THR A 57 0.75 23.01 -13.39
C THR A 57 0.06 23.91 -14.43
N THR A 58 -1.24 23.73 -14.65
CA THR A 58 -2.01 24.56 -15.60
C THR A 58 -2.21 25.99 -15.12
N PHE A 59 -2.37 26.21 -13.81
CA PHE A 59 -2.51 27.56 -13.23
C PHE A 59 -1.16 28.27 -13.04
N SER A 60 -0.05 27.54 -12.90
CA SER A 60 1.30 28.12 -12.79
C SER A 60 1.87 28.60 -14.13
N SER A 61 1.30 28.19 -15.27
CA SER A 61 1.69 28.66 -16.60
C SER A 61 1.12 30.06 -16.85
N SER A 62 1.80 31.07 -16.34
CA SER A 62 1.44 32.49 -16.47
C SER A 62 1.62 33.08 -17.88
N GLU A 63 1.72 32.26 -18.93
CA GLU A 63 1.85 32.75 -20.32
C GLU A 63 0.66 32.38 -21.22
N GLY A 64 -0.30 31.57 -20.76
CA GLY A 64 -1.47 31.17 -21.57
C GLY A 64 -2.71 32.00 -21.27
N GLY A 65 -2.83 33.18 -21.88
CA GLY A 65 -3.91 34.15 -21.66
C GLY A 65 -5.35 33.59 -21.74
N PHE A 66 -6.11 33.76 -20.67
CA PHE A 66 -7.56 33.92 -20.73
C PHE A 66 -7.97 35.14 -19.90
N HIS A 67 -7.87 36.32 -20.53
CA HIS A 67 -8.35 37.59 -19.98
C HIS A 67 -9.89 37.64 -20.03
N VAL A 68 -10.54 37.18 -18.96
CA VAL A 68 -11.90 37.65 -18.63
C VAL A 68 -11.76 38.55 -17.40
N LYS A 69 -11.58 39.86 -17.64
CA LYS A 69 -11.19 40.86 -16.63
C LYS A 69 -12.10 40.87 -15.38
N SER A 70 -13.38 40.54 -15.51
CA SER A 70 -14.34 40.48 -14.41
C SER A 70 -14.29 39.18 -13.59
N PHE A 71 -13.84 38.07 -14.19
CA PHE A 71 -13.64 36.79 -13.51
C PHE A 71 -12.27 36.69 -12.83
N SER A 72 -11.29 37.52 -13.24
CA SER A 72 -9.93 37.44 -12.71
C SER A 72 -9.83 37.79 -11.22
N VAL A 73 -10.69 38.66 -10.68
CA VAL A 73 -10.67 39.04 -9.25
C VAL A 73 -11.25 37.93 -8.37
N LEU A 74 -12.37 37.33 -8.80
CA LEU A 74 -12.96 36.16 -8.14
C LEU A 74 -12.02 34.95 -8.23
N ILE A 75 -11.45 34.67 -9.39
CA ILE A 75 -10.48 33.58 -9.57
C ILE A 75 -9.19 33.83 -8.79
N ARG A 76 -8.77 35.08 -8.58
CA ARG A 76 -7.55 35.37 -7.80
C ARG A 76 -7.77 35.21 -6.29
N GLN A 77 -8.91 35.65 -5.75
CA GLN A 77 -9.25 35.44 -4.34
C GLN A 77 -9.67 34.00 -4.01
N PHE A 78 -10.50 33.37 -4.85
CA PHE A 78 -10.88 31.96 -4.68
C PHE A 78 -9.78 30.99 -5.15
N GLY A 79 -8.85 31.45 -5.97
CA GLY A 79 -7.72 30.66 -6.47
C GLY A 79 -6.67 30.39 -5.39
N GLU A 80 -6.35 31.37 -4.54
CA GLU A 80 -5.46 31.14 -3.39
C GLU A 80 -6.08 30.18 -2.37
N ILE A 81 -7.38 30.30 -2.11
CA ILE A 81 -8.12 29.37 -1.24
C ILE A 81 -8.18 27.98 -1.88
N GLY A 82 -8.47 27.88 -3.18
CA GLY A 82 -8.51 26.61 -3.92
C GLY A 82 -7.14 25.94 -4.00
N LEU A 83 -6.07 26.71 -4.17
CA LEU A 83 -4.69 26.23 -4.11
C LEU A 83 -4.33 25.72 -2.72
N SER A 84 -4.69 26.43 -1.65
CA SER A 84 -4.42 25.98 -0.28
C SER A 84 -5.18 24.68 0.06
N MET A 85 -6.43 24.56 -0.41
CA MET A 85 -7.23 23.34 -0.30
C MET A 85 -6.62 22.18 -1.11
N LEU A 86 -6.11 22.44 -2.31
CA LEU A 86 -5.41 21.43 -3.11
C LEU A 86 -4.10 20.97 -2.44
N PHE A 87 -3.29 21.89 -1.90
CA PHE A 87 -2.07 21.54 -1.19
C PHE A 87 -2.34 20.74 0.08
N THR A 88 -3.34 21.12 0.87
CA THR A 88 -3.75 20.35 2.05
C THR A 88 -4.24 18.95 1.68
N LEU A 89 -5.02 18.82 0.60
CA LEU A 89 -5.43 17.52 0.07
C LEU A 89 -4.23 16.66 -0.33
N ILE A 90 -3.24 17.24 -1.03
CA ILE A 90 -1.99 16.55 -1.42
C ILE A 90 -1.23 16.07 -0.20
N ILE A 91 -1.06 16.92 0.83
CA ILE A 91 -0.35 16.57 2.06
C ILE A 91 -1.04 15.41 2.79
N ILE A 92 -2.36 15.49 2.96
CA ILE A 92 -3.14 14.43 3.63
C ILE A 92 -3.01 13.12 2.84
N THR A 93 -3.17 13.18 1.51
CA THR A 93 -3.08 12.01 0.64
C THR A 93 -1.68 11.40 0.65
N ALA A 94 -0.64 12.22 0.66
CA ALA A 94 0.76 11.78 0.76
C ALA A 94 1.04 11.09 2.10
N LEU A 95 0.55 11.62 3.23
CA LEU A 95 0.69 11.00 4.55
C LEU A 95 -0.01 9.63 4.62
N VAL A 96 -1.23 9.53 4.05
CA VAL A 96 -1.97 8.26 3.96
C VAL A 96 -1.26 7.25 3.07
N GLY A 97 -0.73 7.71 1.93
CA GLY A 97 0.07 6.92 1.00
C GLY A 97 1.34 6.39 1.66
N LEU A 98 2.11 7.25 2.33
CA LEU A 98 3.35 6.88 3.02
C LEU A 98 3.12 5.85 4.13
N ARG A 99 2.06 6.03 4.95
CA ARG A 99 1.69 5.06 5.98
C ARG A 99 1.30 3.71 5.38
N SER A 100 0.62 3.72 4.25
CA SER A 100 0.23 2.49 3.53
C SER A 100 1.43 1.80 2.90
N LEU A 101 2.38 2.56 2.34
CA LEU A 101 3.64 2.07 1.80
C LEU A 101 4.50 1.43 2.89
N TRP A 102 4.58 2.04 4.07
CA TRP A 102 5.29 1.47 5.21
C TRP A 102 4.70 0.13 5.65
N LYS A 103 3.36 0.05 5.73
CA LYS A 103 2.66 -1.20 6.05
C LYS A 103 2.93 -2.26 4.98
N LEU A 104 2.85 -1.89 3.70
CA LEU A 104 3.14 -2.76 2.56
C LEU A 104 4.56 -3.34 2.66
N HIS A 105 5.56 -2.48 2.87
CA HIS A 105 6.96 -2.88 3.01
C HIS A 105 7.14 -3.87 4.17
N LYS A 106 6.55 -3.58 5.34
CA LYS A 106 6.61 -4.49 6.49
C LYS A 106 5.94 -5.84 6.19
N THR A 107 4.78 -5.85 5.54
CA THR A 107 4.09 -7.09 5.17
C THR A 107 4.85 -7.91 4.13
N ALA A 108 5.43 -7.27 3.11
CA ALA A 108 6.23 -7.94 2.10
C ALA A 108 7.49 -8.56 2.71
N ARG A 109 8.17 -7.85 3.63
CA ARG A 109 9.32 -8.39 4.35
C ARG A 109 8.96 -9.59 5.23
N LEU A 110 7.82 -9.55 5.92
CA LEU A 110 7.33 -10.66 6.73
C LEU A 110 6.97 -11.89 5.88
N ARG A 111 6.31 -11.66 4.74
CA ARG A 111 5.99 -12.70 3.76
C ARG A 111 7.24 -13.37 3.23
N ALA A 112 8.22 -12.59 2.75
CA ALA A 112 9.49 -13.12 2.27
C ALA A 112 10.21 -13.98 3.32
N LYS A 113 10.17 -13.57 4.61
CA LYS A 113 10.73 -14.37 5.71
C LYS A 113 9.99 -15.70 5.90
N HIS A 114 8.67 -15.72 5.81
CA HIS A 114 7.88 -16.94 6.03
C HIS A 114 7.91 -17.87 4.83
N GLU A 115 7.92 -17.33 3.61
CA GLU A 115 8.16 -18.11 2.39
C GLU A 115 9.54 -18.75 2.43
N TRP A 116 10.60 -18.00 2.75
CA TRP A 116 11.95 -18.56 2.89
C TRP A 116 12.01 -19.68 3.92
N ASN A 117 11.41 -19.49 5.10
CA ASN A 117 11.36 -20.52 6.13
C ASN A 117 10.60 -21.78 5.67
N ALA A 118 9.48 -21.61 4.96
CA ALA A 118 8.73 -22.74 4.41
C ALA A 118 9.52 -23.48 3.31
N TYR A 119 10.27 -22.75 2.48
CA TYR A 119 11.14 -23.35 1.46
C TYR A 119 12.36 -24.05 2.06
N SER A 120 12.94 -23.53 3.15
CA SER A 120 14.07 -24.18 3.84
C SER A 120 13.68 -25.40 4.68
N LEU A 121 12.39 -25.54 5.00
CA LEU A 121 11.86 -26.70 5.74
C LEU A 121 11.51 -27.89 4.84
N ARG A 122 11.40 -27.65 3.53
CA ARG A 122 11.24 -28.69 2.49
C ARG A 122 12.59 -29.22 2.06
#